data_AF-X1ITB6-F1
#
_entry.id   AF-X1ITB6-F1
#
_cell.length_a   1.000
_cell.length_b   1.000
_cell.length_c   1.000
_cell.angle_alpha   90.00
_cell.angle_beta   90.00
_cell.angle_gamma   90.00
#
_symmetry.space_group_name_H-M   'P 1'
#
loop_
_entity.id
_entity.type
_entity.pdbx_description
1 polymer ?
#
loop_
_entity_poly.entity_id
_entity_poly.type
_entity_poly.pdbx_seq_one_letter_code
_entity_poly.pdbx_strand_id
1 'polypeptide(L)'
;MSSVKETQLDRLSPSDPTTLHNSPIAYGLGSFGLEAAFKVFAGYYVFFYVDMLGLAIALAAIINVIYALWDAVNDPLVGYLSDNTRTRWGRRKPWILTALPFYLIFLVLIYAVPDMFQGGNLLFWYALVVIFLFETVNTIVGTNYEALFPELFQGFKERTRASAYNQGFGMVGELVGFALTPIIYSQFGFVPTAVFLCFDGRYPGVL
;
A
#
# COMPACT_ATOMS: atom_id res chain seq x y z
N MET A 1 3.63 -54.12 -8.03
CA MET A 1 3.93 -53.00 -7.11
C MET A 1 3.95 -51.61 -7.76
N SER A 2 3.77 -51.46 -9.09
CA SER A 2 3.64 -50.14 -9.75
C SER A 2 2.22 -49.56 -9.72
N SER A 3 1.18 -50.40 -9.81
CA SER A 3 -0.23 -49.96 -9.88
C SER A 3 -0.76 -49.29 -8.59
N VAL A 4 -0.19 -49.60 -7.43
CA VAL A 4 -0.61 -49.01 -6.13
C VAL A 4 -0.11 -47.57 -5.96
N LYS A 5 0.99 -47.18 -6.65
CA LYS A 5 1.52 -45.81 -6.58
C LYS A 5 0.73 -44.82 -7.44
N GLU A 6 0.19 -45.25 -8.58
CA GLU A 6 -0.69 -44.41 -9.42
C GLU A 6 -2.05 -44.14 -8.75
N THR A 7 -2.58 -45.13 -8.03
CA THR A 7 -3.85 -44.99 -7.27
C THR A 7 -3.76 -43.99 -6.11
N GLN A 8 -2.55 -43.64 -5.65
CA GLN A 8 -2.33 -42.63 -4.60
C GLN A 8 -2.13 -41.22 -5.15
N LEU A 9 -1.71 -41.07 -6.42
CA LEU A 9 -1.55 -39.76 -7.07
C LEU A 9 -2.89 -39.15 -7.50
N ASP A 10 -3.91 -39.98 -7.71
CA ASP A 10 -5.29 -39.56 -8.03
C ASP A 10 -6.11 -39.14 -6.79
N ARG A 11 -5.55 -39.27 -5.57
CA ARG A 11 -6.15 -38.80 -4.31
C ARG A 11 -5.80 -37.34 -3.97
N LEU A 12 -5.25 -36.59 -4.92
CA LEU A 12 -5.26 -35.14 -4.82
C LEU A 12 -6.70 -34.67 -5.10
N SER A 13 -7.50 -34.73 -4.05
CA SER A 13 -8.87 -34.21 -3.96
C SER A 13 -9.08 -33.00 -4.86
N PRO A 14 -10.09 -33.01 -5.75
CA PRO A 14 -10.63 -31.77 -6.29
C PRO A 14 -10.95 -30.87 -5.09
N SER A 15 -10.42 -29.65 -5.09
CA SER A 15 -10.77 -28.67 -4.07
C SER A 15 -12.26 -28.40 -4.18
N ASP A 16 -12.98 -28.59 -3.06
CA ASP A 16 -14.41 -28.30 -2.96
C ASP A 16 -14.73 -26.89 -3.48
N PRO A 17 -15.69 -26.70 -4.40
CA PRO A 17 -15.94 -25.42 -5.04
C PRO A 17 -16.80 -24.45 -4.20
N THR A 18 -16.96 -24.67 -2.89
CA THR A 18 -17.97 -23.97 -2.06
C THR A 18 -17.46 -23.28 -0.80
N THR A 19 -16.15 -23.23 -0.57
CA THR A 19 -15.57 -22.30 0.41
C THR A 19 -15.08 -21.07 -0.35
N LEU A 20 -15.32 -19.86 0.15
CA LEU A 20 -14.67 -18.63 -0.33
C LEU A 20 -13.16 -18.75 -0.04
N HIS A 21 -12.46 -19.55 -0.83
CA HIS A 21 -11.08 -19.96 -0.63
C HIS A 21 -10.16 -18.97 -1.35
N ASN A 22 -9.34 -18.27 -0.56
CA ASN A 22 -8.05 -17.67 -0.90
C ASN A 22 -7.75 -17.63 -2.40
N SER A 23 -8.35 -16.69 -3.13
CA SER A 23 -8.19 -16.60 -4.58
C SER A 23 -6.82 -15.97 -4.90
N PRO A 24 -5.95 -16.66 -5.68
CA PRO A 24 -4.71 -16.08 -6.18
C PRO A 24 -4.90 -14.74 -6.91
N ILE A 25 -6.03 -14.59 -7.61
CA ILE A 25 -6.37 -13.36 -8.35
C ILE A 25 -6.78 -12.26 -7.39
N ALA A 26 -7.60 -12.55 -6.37
CA ALA A 26 -8.00 -11.56 -5.37
C ALA A 26 -6.79 -11.07 -4.56
N TYR A 27 -5.86 -11.98 -4.25
CA TYR A 27 -4.56 -11.63 -3.66
C TYR A 27 -3.67 -10.84 -4.64
N GLY A 28 -3.76 -11.09 -5.94
CA GLY A 28 -3.12 -10.22 -6.93
C GLY A 28 -3.69 -8.80 -6.92
N LEU A 29 -5.02 -8.66 -6.92
CA LEU A 29 -5.71 -7.37 -6.95
C LEU A 29 -5.42 -6.50 -5.72
N GLY A 30 -5.24 -7.11 -4.54
CA GLY A 30 -4.80 -6.36 -3.36
C GLY A 30 -3.41 -5.76 -3.54
N SER A 31 -2.47 -6.51 -4.12
CA SER A 31 -1.13 -6.01 -4.48
C SER A 31 -1.19 -4.85 -5.48
N PHE A 32 -2.04 -4.95 -6.51
CA PHE A 32 -2.27 -3.83 -7.44
C PHE A 32 -2.63 -2.53 -6.71
N GLY A 33 -3.59 -2.58 -5.77
CA GLY A 33 -4.05 -1.39 -5.06
C GLY A 33 -2.98 -0.79 -4.14
N LEU A 34 -2.26 -1.64 -3.41
CA LEU A 34 -1.18 -1.21 -2.50
C LEU A 34 -0.01 -0.59 -3.29
N GLU A 35 0.44 -1.26 -4.35
CA GLU A 35 1.53 -0.76 -5.18
C GLU A 35 1.15 0.53 -5.91
N ALA A 36 -0.05 0.62 -6.47
CA ALA A 36 -0.52 1.84 -7.12
C ALA A 36 -0.50 3.03 -6.16
N ALA A 37 -1.08 2.88 -4.97
CA ALA A 37 -1.12 3.94 -3.96
C ALA A 37 0.28 4.34 -3.47
N PHE A 38 1.16 3.35 -3.24
CA PHE A 38 2.53 3.63 -2.82
C PHE A 38 3.33 4.35 -3.92
N LYS A 39 3.18 3.98 -5.19
CA LYS A 39 3.86 4.69 -6.30
C LYS A 39 3.31 6.07 -6.55
N VAL A 40 2.04 6.35 -6.23
CA VAL A 40 1.53 7.74 -6.24
C VAL A 40 2.34 8.60 -5.27
N PHE A 41 2.55 8.10 -4.05
CA PHE A 41 3.44 8.74 -3.08
C PHE A 41 4.87 8.87 -3.61
N ALA A 42 5.54 7.74 -3.84
CA ALA A 42 6.97 7.67 -4.11
C ALA A 42 7.37 8.40 -5.40
N GLY A 43 6.49 8.41 -6.41
CA GLY A 43 6.75 9.05 -7.70
C GLY A 43 6.63 10.57 -7.69
N TYR A 44 6.04 11.18 -6.65
CA TYR A 44 5.70 12.60 -6.70
C TYR A 44 6.08 13.44 -5.51
N TYR A 45 6.09 12.87 -4.31
CA TYR A 45 6.08 13.70 -3.11
C TYR A 45 7.30 14.65 -3.05
N VAL A 46 8.48 14.21 -3.51
CA VAL A 46 9.67 15.08 -3.55
C VAL A 46 9.43 16.30 -4.44
N PHE A 47 8.93 16.10 -5.66
CA PHE A 47 8.62 17.20 -6.58
C PHE A 47 7.55 18.14 -6.00
N PHE A 48 6.50 17.58 -5.39
CA PHE A 48 5.45 18.37 -4.75
C PHE A 48 6.00 19.27 -3.63
N TYR A 49 6.79 18.72 -2.72
CA TYR A 49 7.32 19.50 -1.60
C TYR A 49 8.44 20.46 -2.03
N VAL A 50 9.34 20.04 -2.91
CA VAL A 50 10.51 20.84 -3.32
C VAL A 50 10.16 21.87 -4.38
N ASP A 51 9.60 21.43 -5.51
CA ASP A 51 9.39 22.29 -6.68
C ASP A 51 8.12 23.15 -6.58
N MET A 52 7.04 22.66 -5.93
CA MET A 52 5.82 23.45 -5.80
C MET A 52 5.74 24.25 -4.51
N LEU A 53 6.02 23.61 -3.38
CA LEU A 53 5.90 24.25 -2.06
C LEU A 53 7.20 24.93 -1.61
N GLY A 54 8.29 24.79 -2.38
CA GLY A 54 9.54 25.49 -2.13
C GLY A 54 10.34 24.94 -0.94
N LEU A 55 10.12 23.68 -0.54
CA LEU A 55 10.94 23.02 0.48
C LEU A 55 12.37 22.86 -0.04
N ALA A 56 13.35 23.27 0.74
CA ALA A 56 14.75 23.09 0.36
C ALA A 56 15.06 21.60 0.12
N ILE A 57 15.70 21.29 -1.01
CA ILE A 57 16.05 19.91 -1.38
C ILE A 57 16.88 19.19 -0.30
N ALA A 58 17.72 19.91 0.44
CA ALA A 58 18.48 19.36 1.56
C ALA A 58 17.57 18.86 2.70
N LEU A 59 16.45 19.55 2.96
CA LEU A 59 15.47 19.12 3.95
C LEU A 59 14.68 17.91 3.46
N ALA A 60 14.32 17.85 2.18
CA ALA A 60 13.71 16.66 1.59
C ALA A 60 14.64 15.44 1.66
N ALA A 61 15.96 15.63 1.48
CA ALA A 61 16.94 14.56 1.66
C ALA A 61 17.00 14.08 3.13
N ILE A 62 16.91 14.98 4.10
CA ILE A 62 16.84 14.62 5.52
C ILE A 62 15.57 13.81 5.82
N ILE A 63 14.42 14.19 5.25
CA ILE A 63 13.18 13.41 5.37
C ILE A 63 13.39 11.99 4.84
N ASN A 64 14.03 11.83 3.68
CA ASN A 64 14.34 10.49 3.12
C ASN A 64 15.24 9.66 4.03
N VAL A 65 16.24 10.27 4.67
CA VAL A 65 17.12 9.56 5.61
C VAL A 65 16.34 9.10 6.83
N ILE A 66 15.52 9.98 7.42
CA ILE A 66 14.68 9.62 8.57
C ILE A 66 13.67 8.54 8.18
N TYR A 67 13.05 8.67 7.02
CA TYR A 67 12.16 7.66 6.43
C TYR A 67 12.85 6.29 6.37
N ALA A 68 14.05 6.20 5.78
CA ALA A 68 14.76 4.94 5.63
C ALA A 68 15.23 4.34 6.96
N LEU A 69 15.63 5.17 7.92
CA LEU A 69 15.97 4.71 9.27
C LEU A 69 14.75 4.17 10.02
N TRP A 70 13.61 4.81 9.83
CA TRP A 70 12.36 4.38 10.44
C TRP A 70 11.82 3.10 9.82
N ASP A 71 11.83 2.97 8.50
CA ASP A 71 11.48 1.77 7.74
C ASP A 71 12.24 0.53 8.26
N ALA A 72 13.56 0.66 8.43
CA ALA A 72 14.42 -0.40 8.98
C ALA A 72 14.06 -0.83 10.42
N VAL A 73 13.44 0.04 11.21
CA VAL A 73 12.99 -0.24 12.58
C VAL A 73 11.55 -0.75 12.59
N ASN A 74 10.70 -0.18 11.75
CA ASN A 74 9.27 -0.39 11.75
C ASN A 74 8.91 -1.78 11.20
N ASP A 75 9.59 -2.23 10.14
CA ASP A 75 9.41 -3.57 9.55
C ASP A 75 9.48 -4.72 10.58
N PRO A 76 10.58 -4.90 11.34
CA PRO A 76 10.67 -5.97 12.32
C PRO A 76 9.70 -5.77 13.50
N LEU A 77 9.42 -4.52 13.88
CA LEU A 77 8.48 -4.20 14.96
C LEU A 77 7.06 -4.63 14.60
N VAL A 78 6.57 -4.23 13.44
CA VAL A 78 5.24 -4.60 12.91
C VAL A 78 5.13 -6.11 12.72
N GLY A 79 6.17 -6.74 12.17
CA GLY A 79 6.24 -8.19 12.06
C GLY A 79 6.04 -8.87 13.42
N TYR A 80 6.84 -8.48 14.41
CA TYR A 80 6.74 -9.03 15.77
C TYR A 80 5.37 -8.80 16.43
N LEU A 81 4.81 -7.59 16.33
CA LEU A 81 3.52 -7.25 16.92
C LEU A 81 2.37 -8.06 16.30
N SER A 82 2.36 -8.16 14.97
CA SER A 82 1.34 -8.92 14.26
C SER A 82 1.48 -10.43 14.48
N ASP A 83 2.71 -10.94 14.64
CA ASP A 83 2.95 -12.33 15.00
C ASP A 83 2.31 -12.69 16.35
N ASN A 84 2.38 -11.81 17.34
CA ASN A 84 1.86 -12.06 18.68
C ASN A 84 0.36 -11.80 18.82
N THR A 85 -0.29 -11.29 17.78
CA THR A 85 -1.70 -10.92 17.81
C THR A 85 -2.61 -12.15 17.76
N ARG A 86 -3.51 -12.30 18.74
CA ARG A 86 -4.50 -13.40 18.79
C ARG A 86 -5.91 -12.82 18.72
N THR A 87 -6.55 -12.92 17.56
CA THR A 87 -7.94 -12.50 17.37
C THR A 87 -8.76 -13.58 16.68
N ARG A 88 -10.09 -13.48 16.78
CA ARG A 88 -11.04 -14.35 16.05
C ARG A 88 -10.93 -14.23 14.52
N TRP A 89 -10.32 -13.17 13.99
CA TRP A 89 -10.15 -12.94 12.55
C TRP A 89 -8.77 -13.37 12.04
N GLY A 90 -7.94 -13.96 12.91
CA GLY A 90 -6.56 -14.35 12.62
C GLY A 90 -5.53 -13.35 13.11
N ARG A 91 -4.26 -13.62 12.77
CA ARG A 91 -3.11 -12.83 13.23
C ARG A 91 -2.93 -11.55 12.42
N ARG A 92 -3.03 -11.63 11.09
CA ARG A 92 -2.68 -10.54 10.14
C ARG A 92 -3.85 -9.67 9.69
N LYS A 93 -5.02 -10.28 9.39
CA LYS A 93 -6.18 -9.58 8.83
C LYS A 93 -6.65 -8.37 9.64
N PRO A 94 -6.69 -8.40 10.99
CA PRO A 94 -7.07 -7.21 11.76
C PRO A 94 -6.17 -6.00 11.53
N TRP A 95 -4.86 -6.21 11.41
CA TRP A 95 -3.89 -5.14 11.16
C TRP A 95 -4.14 -4.49 9.80
N ILE A 96 -4.30 -5.30 8.75
CA ILE A 96 -4.59 -4.80 7.39
C ILE A 96 -5.89 -3.99 7.38
N LEU A 97 -6.99 -4.56 7.91
CA LEU A 97 -8.30 -3.92 7.84
C LEU A 97 -8.39 -2.62 8.64
N THR A 98 -7.67 -2.53 9.76
CA THR A 98 -7.66 -1.34 10.59
C THR A 98 -6.71 -0.27 10.08
N ALA A 99 -5.59 -0.66 9.47
CA ALA A 99 -4.59 0.25 8.92
C ALA A 99 -5.01 0.83 7.56
N LEU A 100 -5.73 0.08 6.73
CA LEU A 100 -6.08 0.51 5.36
C LEU A 100 -6.81 1.87 5.28
N PRO A 101 -7.78 2.22 6.15
CA PRO A 101 -8.38 3.55 6.14
C PRO A 101 -7.36 4.66 6.44
N PHE A 102 -6.48 4.44 7.43
CA PHE A 102 -5.44 5.42 7.77
C PHE A 102 -4.40 5.56 6.65
N TYR A 103 -4.11 4.48 5.95
CA TYR A 103 -3.20 4.49 4.80
C TYR A 103 -3.70 5.45 3.73
N LEU A 104 -4.98 5.36 3.37
CA LEU A 104 -5.62 6.26 2.41
C LEU A 104 -5.71 7.70 2.93
N ILE A 105 -6.04 7.88 4.21
CA ILE A 105 -6.10 9.22 4.82
C ILE A 105 -4.74 9.90 4.78
N PHE A 106 -3.67 9.21 5.18
CA PHE A 106 -2.33 9.81 5.18
C PHE A 106 -1.81 10.04 3.77
N LEU A 107 -2.13 9.17 2.81
CA LEU A 107 -1.84 9.43 1.40
C LEU A 107 -2.46 10.75 0.93
N VAL A 108 -3.70 11.04 1.35
CA VAL A 108 -4.36 12.32 1.03
C VAL A 108 -3.70 13.49 1.76
N LEU A 109 -3.39 13.33 3.05
CA LEU A 109 -2.76 14.39 3.85
C LEU A 109 -1.36 14.76 3.35
N ILE A 110 -0.62 13.85 2.71
CA ILE A 110 0.69 14.16 2.10
C ILE A 110 0.56 15.34 1.12
N TYR A 111 -0.55 15.43 0.40
CA TYR A 111 -0.74 16.45 -0.62
C TYR A 111 -1.79 17.51 -0.25
N ALA A 112 -2.54 17.30 0.83
CA ALA A 112 -3.50 18.25 1.37
C ALA A 112 -2.86 19.16 2.44
N VAL A 113 -1.78 19.84 2.10
CA VAL A 113 -1.03 20.71 3.02
C VAL A 113 -1.83 21.97 3.35
N PRO A 114 -2.26 22.19 4.60
CA PRO A 114 -2.99 23.41 4.96
C PRO A 114 -2.11 24.64 4.81
N ASP A 115 -2.68 25.77 4.38
CA ASP A 115 -1.93 27.02 4.10
C ASP A 115 -1.06 27.48 5.27
N MET A 116 -1.53 27.27 6.51
CA MET A 116 -0.79 27.60 7.73
C MET A 116 0.54 26.84 7.89
N PHE A 117 0.71 25.71 7.20
CA PHE A 117 1.94 24.91 7.22
C PHE A 117 2.86 25.16 6.02
N GLN A 118 2.45 25.93 5.00
CA GLN A 118 3.26 26.13 3.79
C GLN A 118 4.46 27.09 4.00
N GLY A 119 4.62 27.68 5.18
CA GLY A 119 5.68 28.64 5.48
C GLY A 119 6.92 28.03 6.15
N GLY A 120 8.08 28.15 5.48
CA GLY A 120 9.41 27.94 6.08
C GLY A 120 9.57 26.57 6.77
N ASN A 121 10.02 26.58 8.03
CA ASN A 121 10.27 25.35 8.79
C ASN A 121 8.98 24.55 9.12
N LEU A 122 7.80 25.17 9.08
CA LEU A 122 6.54 24.46 9.36
C LEU A 122 6.24 23.43 8.27
N LEU A 123 6.57 23.74 7.02
CA LEU A 123 6.37 22.83 5.90
C LEU A 123 7.22 21.57 6.07
N PHE A 124 8.46 21.74 6.52
CA PHE A 124 9.35 20.62 6.82
C PHE A 124 8.75 19.70 7.90
N TRP A 125 8.31 20.26 9.03
CA TRP A 125 7.77 19.46 10.12
C TRP A 125 6.45 18.78 9.74
N TYR A 126 5.60 19.47 8.97
CA TYR A 126 4.38 18.87 8.41
C TYR A 126 4.72 17.68 7.51
N ALA A 127 5.59 17.90 6.52
CA ALA A 127 6.02 16.87 5.59
C ALA A 127 6.60 15.66 6.32
N LEU A 128 7.51 15.90 7.26
CA LEU A 128 8.16 14.87 8.05
C LEU A 128 7.13 14.00 8.80
N VAL A 129 6.22 14.63 9.55
CA VAL A 129 5.23 13.90 10.35
C VAL A 129 4.26 13.12 9.47
N VAL A 130 3.72 13.73 8.43
CA VAL A 130 2.70 13.09 7.59
C VAL A 130 3.31 11.95 6.76
N ILE A 131 4.52 12.13 6.21
CA ILE A 131 5.22 11.07 5.48
C ILE A 131 5.60 9.92 6.41
N PHE A 132 6.05 10.22 7.63
CA PHE A 132 6.36 9.22 8.64
C PHE A 132 5.12 8.40 9.04
N LEU A 133 3.98 9.07 9.24
CA LEU A 133 2.71 8.38 9.51
C LEU A 133 2.25 7.54 8.32
N PHE A 134 2.37 8.06 7.10
CA PHE A 134 2.04 7.30 5.90
C PHE A 134 2.90 6.05 5.76
N GLU A 135 4.23 6.17 5.91
CA GLU A 135 5.14 5.02 5.95
C GLU A 135 4.69 4.03 7.02
N THR A 136 4.36 4.53 8.22
CA THR A 136 4.08 3.64 9.34
C THR A 136 2.91 2.71 9.02
N VAL A 137 1.87 3.30 8.45
CA VAL A 137 0.67 2.56 8.08
C VAL A 137 0.89 1.73 6.80
N ASN A 138 1.70 2.22 5.85
CA ASN A 138 2.13 1.45 4.68
C ASN A 138 2.79 0.14 5.10
N THR A 139 3.74 0.21 6.04
CA THR A 139 4.46 -0.94 6.59
C THR A 139 3.51 -1.88 7.34
N ILE A 140 2.61 -1.34 8.18
CA ILE A 140 1.58 -2.17 8.83
C ILE A 140 0.76 -2.96 7.81
N VAL A 141 0.31 -2.32 6.73
CA VAL A 141 -0.48 -3.00 5.69
C VAL A 141 0.38 -3.98 4.90
N GLY A 142 1.51 -3.52 4.35
CA GLY A 142 2.40 -4.28 3.47
C GLY A 142 3.00 -5.52 4.13
N THR A 143 3.65 -5.38 5.28
CA THR A 143 4.27 -6.50 5.99
C THR A 143 3.23 -7.57 6.35
N ASN A 144 2.05 -7.17 6.81
CA ASN A 144 0.97 -8.11 7.14
C ASN A 144 0.36 -8.75 5.88
N TYR A 145 0.27 -8.00 4.78
CA TYR A 145 -0.21 -8.49 3.50
C TYR A 145 0.70 -9.57 2.93
N GLU A 146 2.01 -9.34 2.93
CA GLU A 146 3.00 -10.31 2.48
C GLU A 146 3.05 -11.54 3.40
N ALA A 147 3.01 -11.34 4.72
CA ALA A 147 2.98 -12.43 5.69
C ALA A 147 1.72 -13.31 5.58
N LEU A 148 0.65 -12.79 4.97
CA LEU A 148 -0.59 -13.53 4.73
C LEU A 148 -0.43 -14.53 3.57
N PHE A 149 0.51 -14.32 2.64
CA PHE A 149 0.76 -15.22 1.50
C PHE A 149 0.96 -16.70 1.88
N PRO A 150 1.91 -17.06 2.78
CA PRO A 150 2.12 -18.45 3.17
C PRO A 150 0.95 -19.04 3.98
N GLU A 151 0.14 -18.20 4.62
CA GLU A 151 -1.06 -18.61 5.36
C GLU A 151 -2.22 -18.92 4.40
N LEU A 152 -2.37 -18.16 3.31
CA LEU A 152 -3.43 -18.33 2.33
C LEU A 152 -3.18 -19.50 1.37
N PHE A 153 -1.94 -19.69 0.96
CA PHE A 153 -1.58 -20.64 -0.08
C PHE A 153 -0.62 -21.68 0.49
N GLN A 154 -1.05 -22.94 0.61
CA GLN A 154 -0.21 -24.02 1.17
C GLN A 154 0.42 -24.90 0.09
N GLY A 155 -0.25 -25.06 -1.07
CA GLY A 155 0.23 -25.90 -2.16
C GLY A 155 1.27 -25.21 -3.05
N PHE A 156 2.26 -25.98 -3.54
CA PHE A 156 3.31 -25.44 -4.44
C PHE A 156 2.71 -24.77 -5.69
N LYS A 157 1.82 -25.47 -6.42
CA LYS A 157 1.17 -24.94 -7.64
C LYS A 157 0.35 -23.67 -7.34
N GLU A 158 -0.30 -23.62 -6.19
CA GLU A 158 -1.14 -22.50 -5.78
C GLU A 158 -0.30 -21.28 -5.41
N ARG A 159 0.78 -21.47 -4.64
CA ARG A 159 1.79 -20.44 -4.34
C ARG A 159 2.42 -19.89 -5.60
N THR A 160 2.82 -20.74 -6.55
CA THR A 160 3.41 -20.27 -7.81
C THR A 160 2.43 -19.39 -8.58
N ARG A 161 1.16 -19.80 -8.69
CA ARG A 161 0.11 -19.01 -9.35
C ARG A 161 -0.16 -17.69 -8.61
N ALA A 162 -0.32 -17.73 -7.30
CA ALA A 162 -0.55 -16.54 -6.48
C ALA A 162 0.61 -15.55 -6.54
N SER A 163 1.86 -16.03 -6.52
CA SER A 163 3.04 -15.19 -6.69
C SER A 163 3.08 -14.55 -8.08
N ALA A 164 2.75 -15.30 -9.14
CA ALA A 164 2.68 -14.75 -10.49
C ALA A 164 1.62 -13.65 -10.62
N TYR A 165 0.41 -13.87 -10.07
CA TYR A 165 -0.61 -12.83 -10.02
C TYR A 165 -0.18 -11.64 -9.16
N ASN A 166 0.39 -11.88 -7.97
CA ASN A 166 0.85 -10.82 -7.08
C ASN A 166 1.85 -9.88 -7.75
N GLN A 167 2.84 -10.44 -8.45
CA GLN A 167 3.84 -9.65 -9.17
C GLN A 167 3.25 -8.99 -10.42
N GLY A 168 2.43 -9.71 -11.21
CA GLY A 168 1.83 -9.15 -12.41
C GLY A 168 0.89 -7.99 -12.12
N PHE A 169 -0.01 -8.15 -11.15
CA PHE A 169 -0.91 -7.09 -10.71
C PHE A 169 -0.16 -5.97 -9.98
N GLY A 170 0.83 -6.30 -9.15
CA GLY A 170 1.69 -5.30 -8.50
C GLY A 170 2.36 -4.39 -9.54
N MET A 171 3.04 -4.96 -10.54
CA MET A 171 3.68 -4.20 -11.62
C MET A 171 2.71 -3.31 -12.39
N VAL A 172 1.51 -3.80 -12.71
CA VAL A 172 0.46 -2.98 -13.34
C VAL A 172 0.04 -1.85 -12.40
N GLY A 173 -0.06 -2.11 -11.10
CA GLY A 173 -0.32 -1.11 -10.07
C GLY A 173 0.76 -0.03 -10.05
N GLU A 174 2.04 -0.42 -10.06
CA GLU A 174 3.16 0.51 -10.09
C GLU A 174 3.11 1.45 -11.31
N LEU A 175 2.89 0.87 -12.50
CA LEU A 175 2.77 1.62 -13.75
C LEU A 175 1.60 2.61 -13.70
N VAL A 176 0.45 2.16 -13.20
CA VAL A 176 -0.73 3.01 -13.03
C VAL A 176 -0.44 4.12 -12.03
N GLY A 177 0.19 3.83 -10.90
CA GLY A 177 0.56 4.83 -9.90
C GLY A 177 1.45 5.91 -10.48
N PHE A 178 2.54 5.54 -11.16
CA PHE A 178 3.42 6.50 -11.81
C PHE A 178 2.74 7.31 -12.93
N ALA A 179 1.90 6.66 -13.75
CA ALA A 179 1.22 7.32 -14.87
C ALA A 179 0.11 8.26 -14.39
N LEU A 180 -0.62 7.88 -13.34
CA LEU A 180 -1.72 8.69 -12.81
C LEU A 180 -1.23 9.90 -12.01
N THR A 181 -0.08 9.81 -11.35
CA THR A 181 0.51 10.91 -10.57
C THR A 181 0.50 12.27 -11.29
N PRO A 182 1.09 12.44 -12.49
CA PRO A 182 1.07 13.72 -13.20
C PRO A 182 -0.32 14.08 -13.74
N ILE A 183 -1.17 13.10 -14.04
CA ILE A 183 -2.53 13.31 -14.57
C ILE A 183 -3.46 13.86 -13.48
N ILE A 184 -3.46 13.22 -12.30
CA ILE A 184 -4.18 13.65 -11.10
C ILE A 184 -3.79 15.08 -10.74
N TYR A 185 -2.49 15.39 -10.82
CA TYR A 185 -2.01 16.75 -10.59
C TYR A 185 -2.53 17.74 -11.64
N SER A 186 -2.32 17.45 -12.93
CA SER A 186 -2.62 18.38 -14.03
C SER A 186 -4.09 18.73 -14.19
N GLN A 187 -5.00 17.86 -13.74
CA GLN A 187 -6.44 18.07 -13.93
C GLN A 187 -7.16 18.70 -12.73
N PHE A 188 -6.63 18.59 -11.49
CA PHE A 188 -7.47 18.84 -10.31
C PHE A 188 -6.77 19.49 -9.12
N GLY A 189 -5.44 19.46 -9.00
CA GLY A 189 -4.82 19.56 -7.68
C GLY A 189 -5.24 18.36 -6.79
N PHE A 190 -4.40 17.97 -5.84
CA PHE A 190 -4.61 16.67 -5.17
C PHE A 190 -5.87 16.64 -4.28
N VAL A 191 -6.19 17.76 -3.62
CA VAL A 191 -7.32 17.85 -2.66
C VAL A 191 -8.67 17.70 -3.34
N PRO A 192 -8.97 18.39 -4.48
CA PRO A 192 -10.20 18.14 -5.21
C PRO A 192 -10.32 16.73 -5.75
N THR A 193 -9.24 16.06 -6.21
CA THR A 193 -9.34 14.69 -6.75
C THR A 193 -9.67 13.65 -5.70
N ALA A 194 -9.05 13.74 -4.52
CA ALA A 194 -9.32 12.85 -3.40
C ALA A 194 -10.76 13.01 -2.88
N VAL A 195 -11.28 14.26 -2.90
CA VAL A 195 -12.67 14.56 -2.58
C VAL A 195 -13.62 14.15 -3.71
N PHE A 196 -13.24 14.31 -4.98
CA PHE A 196 -14.03 13.98 -6.17
C PHE A 196 -14.21 12.47 -6.33
N LEU A 197 -13.22 11.67 -5.96
CA LEU A 197 -13.34 10.20 -5.86
C LEU A 197 -14.24 9.77 -4.68
N CYS A 198 -14.38 10.61 -3.65
CA CYS A 198 -15.26 10.33 -2.50
C CYS A 198 -16.68 10.90 -2.68
N PHE A 199 -16.86 11.98 -3.45
CA PHE A 199 -18.07 12.77 -3.56
C PHE A 199 -18.09 13.54 -4.89
N ASP A 200 -18.57 12.94 -5.98
CA ASP A 200 -18.98 13.74 -7.13
C ASP A 200 -20.16 14.64 -6.73
N GLY A 201 -20.04 15.94 -6.98
CA GLY A 201 -21.13 16.90 -6.77
C GLY A 201 -20.71 18.34 -6.46
N ARG A 202 -20.16 19.05 -7.48
CA ARG A 202 -20.19 20.52 -7.71
C ARG A 202 -18.92 21.34 -7.39
N TYR A 203 -18.42 22.01 -8.44
CA TYR A 203 -17.39 23.07 -8.45
C TYR A 203 -17.99 24.44 -8.08
N PRO A 204 -17.20 25.36 -7.48
CA PRO A 204 -16.45 26.40 -8.22
C PRO A 204 -15.05 26.64 -7.59
N GLY A 205 -14.06 27.32 -8.15
CA GLY A 205 -13.88 28.10 -9.36
C GLY A 205 -12.43 28.61 -9.33
N VAL A 206 -11.84 28.71 -10.51
CA VAL A 206 -10.47 29.19 -10.76
C VAL A 206 -10.37 30.68 -10.46
N LEU A 207 -9.41 31.08 -9.62
CA LEU A 207 -8.56 32.27 -9.76
C LEU A 207 -7.21 32.00 -9.11
#